data_AF-A0A9E0J6K1-F1
#
_entry.id   AF-A0A9E0J6K1-F1
#
_cell.length_a   1.000
_cell.length_b   1.000
_cell.length_c   1.000
_cell.angle_alpha   90.00
_cell.angle_beta   90.00
_cell.angle_gamma   90.00
#
_symmetry.space_group_name_H-M   'P 1'
#
loop_
_entity.id
_entity.type
_entity.pdbx_description
1 polymer ?
#
loop_
_entity_poly.entity_id
_entity_poly.type
_entity_poly.pdbx_seq_one_letter_code
_entity_poly.pdbx_strand_id
1 'polypeptide(L)'
;MSKKMLIDAAHAEETRVVVIDGTRVEEFDFESQNRKQLRGNIYLAKVTRVEPSLQAAFIEYGGNRHGFLAFNEIHPDYYQIPVADREALMREEADDEDDHPEPRGRSNPSSENDDDDDDASDADEDDVMDEEVARRRRRLMRRYKIQEVIRRRQIMLVQVVKEERGNKGAALTTYLSLAGRYGVLMPNTARGGGISRKITTVTDRKRLK
;
A
#
# COMPACT_ATOMS: atom_id res chain seq x y z
N MET A 1 -27.49 24.33 -7.09
CA MET A 1 -27.51 23.59 -8.36
C MET A 1 -27.25 22.13 -8.06
N SER A 2 -27.85 21.20 -8.81
CA SER A 2 -27.64 19.75 -8.58
C SER A 2 -26.42 19.27 -9.35
N LYS A 3 -25.47 18.62 -8.67
CA LYS A 3 -24.41 17.85 -9.34
C LYS A 3 -25.00 16.62 -10.01
N LYS A 4 -24.61 16.35 -11.25
CA LYS A 4 -25.06 15.18 -12.03
C LYS A 4 -23.85 14.44 -12.58
N MET A 5 -23.94 13.12 -12.62
CA MET A 5 -23.00 12.24 -13.31
C MET A 5 -23.68 11.73 -14.58
N LEU A 6 -23.10 12.00 -15.74
CA LEU A 6 -23.57 11.56 -17.04
C LEU A 6 -22.64 10.44 -17.52
N ILE A 7 -23.21 9.29 -17.89
CA ILE A 7 -22.48 8.13 -18.39
C ILE A 7 -22.93 7.89 -19.83
N ASP A 8 -22.01 8.04 -20.78
CA ASP A 8 -22.22 7.71 -22.18
C ASP A 8 -21.52 6.39 -22.50
N ALA A 9 -22.34 5.36 -22.73
CA ALA A 9 -21.91 4.03 -23.16
C ALA A 9 -22.53 3.66 -24.53
N ALA A 10 -22.93 4.65 -25.33
CA ALA A 10 -23.53 4.40 -26.65
C ALA A 10 -22.52 3.83 -27.65
N HIS A 11 -21.24 4.17 -27.49
CA HIS A 11 -20.15 3.67 -28.32
C HIS A 11 -19.48 2.48 -27.63
N ALA A 12 -19.44 1.32 -28.31
CA ALA A 12 -18.81 0.13 -27.74
C ALA A 12 -17.30 0.32 -27.51
N GLU A 13 -16.64 1.15 -28.29
CA GLU A 13 -15.18 1.36 -28.24
C GLU A 13 -14.72 2.19 -27.03
N GLU A 14 -15.61 3.02 -26.49
CA GLU A 14 -15.29 4.01 -25.47
C GLU A 14 -16.49 4.30 -24.55
N THR A 15 -16.29 4.19 -23.25
CA THR A 15 -17.27 4.66 -22.25
C THR A 15 -16.77 5.98 -21.67
N ARG A 16 -17.62 7.00 -21.64
CA ARG A 16 -17.28 8.33 -21.12
C ARG A 16 -18.12 8.66 -19.89
N VAL A 17 -17.47 9.21 -18.87
CA VAL A 17 -18.12 9.64 -17.64
C VAL A 17 -17.82 11.12 -17.42
N VAL A 18 -18.87 11.91 -17.22
CA VAL A 18 -18.76 13.36 -17.00
C VAL A 18 -19.49 13.73 -15.72
N VAL A 19 -18.80 14.43 -14.81
CA VAL A 19 -19.42 15.05 -13.64
C VAL A 19 -19.64 16.53 -13.94
N ILE A 20 -20.90 16.96 -13.87
CA ILE A 20 -21.31 18.34 -14.15
C ILE A 20 -21.93 19.01 -12.91
N ASP A 21 -21.67 20.30 -12.74
CA ASP A 21 -22.41 21.17 -11.83
C ASP A 21 -23.14 22.25 -12.65
N GLY A 22 -24.45 22.08 -12.81
CA GLY A 22 -25.25 22.91 -13.71
C GLY A 22 -24.86 22.69 -15.18
N THR A 23 -24.18 23.68 -15.77
CA THR A 23 -23.66 23.65 -17.15
C THR A 23 -22.14 23.53 -17.23
N ARG A 24 -21.45 23.50 -16.08
CA ARG A 24 -19.99 23.43 -16.01
C ARG A 24 -19.54 21.99 -15.82
N VAL A 25 -18.60 21.53 -16.64
CA VAL A 25 -17.91 20.25 -16.45
C VAL A 25 -16.90 20.41 -15.33
N GLU A 26 -16.98 19.55 -14.31
CA GLU A 26 -15.99 19.48 -13.22
C GLU A 26 -14.96 18.38 -13.48
N GLU A 27 -15.40 17.22 -13.96
CA GLU A 27 -14.54 16.05 -14.17
C GLU A 27 -14.97 15.30 -15.43
N PHE A 28 -14.00 14.80 -16.19
CA PHE A 28 -14.19 14.01 -17.40
C PHE A 28 -13.23 12.84 -17.36
N ASP A 29 -13.75 11.63 -17.50
CA ASP A 29 -12.98 10.40 -17.60
C ASP A 29 -13.51 9.54 -18.75
N PHE A 30 -12.64 8.71 -19.32
CA PHE A 30 -13.03 7.80 -20.38
C PHE A 30 -12.26 6.49 -20.31
N GLU A 31 -12.95 5.39 -20.59
CA GLU A 31 -12.38 4.05 -20.69
C GLU A 31 -12.44 3.58 -22.14
N SER A 32 -11.28 3.20 -22.71
CA SER A 32 -11.21 2.61 -24.05
C SER A 32 -11.08 1.09 -23.96
N GLN A 33 -11.80 0.36 -24.82
CA GLN A 33 -11.69 -1.10 -24.91
C GLN A 33 -10.26 -1.60 -25.18
N ASN A 34 -9.49 -0.83 -25.96
CA ASN A 34 -8.18 -1.25 -26.45
C ASN A 34 -7.06 -1.08 -25.40
N ARG A 35 -7.32 -0.37 -24.30
CA ARG A 35 -6.31 -0.08 -23.28
C ARG A 35 -6.90 -0.21 -21.88
N LYS A 36 -7.10 -1.45 -21.47
CA LYS A 36 -7.44 -1.76 -20.07
C LYS A 36 -6.24 -1.51 -19.18
N GLN A 37 -6.39 -0.56 -18.26
CA GLN A 37 -5.42 -0.34 -17.21
C GLN A 37 -5.51 -1.48 -16.20
N LEU A 38 -4.39 -2.13 -15.92
CA LEU A 38 -4.31 -3.26 -14.98
C LEU A 38 -3.73 -2.84 -13.64
N ARG A 39 -3.04 -1.69 -13.58
CA ARG A 39 -2.47 -1.14 -12.35
C ARG A 39 -3.54 -0.92 -11.30
N GLY A 40 -3.30 -1.40 -10.08
CA GLY A 40 -4.22 -1.29 -8.96
C GLY A 40 -5.18 -2.47 -8.82
N ASN A 41 -5.38 -3.28 -9.88
CA ASN A 41 -6.23 -4.46 -9.82
C ASN A 41 -5.67 -5.49 -8.83
N ILE A 42 -6.59 -6.15 -8.13
CA ILE A 42 -6.29 -7.20 -7.15
C ILE A 42 -6.80 -8.53 -7.68
N TYR A 43 -5.94 -9.55 -7.64
CA TYR A 43 -6.25 -10.88 -8.13
C TYR A 43 -6.00 -11.92 -7.04
N LEU A 44 -6.83 -12.96 -7.02
CA LEU A 44 -6.50 -14.21 -6.36
C LEU A 44 -5.60 -15.01 -7.30
N ALA A 45 -4.33 -15.11 -6.96
CA ALA A 45 -3.31 -15.62 -7.87
C ALA A 45 -2.54 -16.80 -7.28
N LYS A 46 -1.84 -17.55 -8.14
CA LYS A 46 -1.16 -18.79 -7.77
C LYS A 46 0.34 -18.72 -8.06
N VAL A 47 1.18 -19.17 -7.13
CA VAL A 47 2.62 -19.27 -7.33
C VAL A 47 2.93 -20.36 -8.36
N THR A 48 3.45 -19.98 -9.52
CA THR A 48 3.85 -20.91 -10.58
C THR A 48 5.22 -21.52 -10.30
N ARG A 49 6.18 -20.71 -9.85
CA ARG A 49 7.53 -21.13 -9.47
C ARG A 49 8.19 -20.12 -8.54
N VAL A 50 9.15 -20.59 -7.76
CA VAL A 50 10.00 -19.77 -6.88
C VAL A 50 11.41 -19.76 -7.47
N GLU A 51 12.02 -18.59 -7.56
CA GLU A 51 13.36 -18.36 -8.11
C GLU A 51 14.29 -17.85 -7.01
N PRO A 52 15.07 -18.74 -6.36
CA PRO A 52 15.98 -18.37 -5.27
C PRO A 52 17.02 -17.32 -5.69
N SER A 53 17.53 -17.40 -6.92
CA SER A 53 18.54 -16.47 -7.43
C SER A 53 18.04 -15.03 -7.50
N LEU A 54 16.75 -14.83 -7.77
CA LEU A 54 16.13 -13.50 -7.82
C LEU A 54 15.48 -13.10 -6.49
N GLN A 55 15.44 -14.02 -5.50
CA GLN A 55 14.62 -13.88 -4.30
C GLN A 55 13.19 -13.42 -4.65
N ALA A 56 12.56 -14.15 -5.59
CA ALA A 56 11.25 -13.79 -6.13
C ALA A 56 10.43 -15.02 -6.52
N ALA A 57 9.13 -14.83 -6.65
CA ALA A 57 8.19 -15.82 -7.15
C ALA A 57 7.51 -15.32 -8.44
N PHE A 58 7.27 -16.23 -9.37
CA PHE A 58 6.45 -15.96 -10.55
C PHE A 58 5.02 -16.41 -10.30
N ILE A 59 4.08 -15.51 -10.58
CA ILE A 59 2.68 -15.64 -10.18
C ILE A 59 1.77 -15.69 -11.41
N GLU A 60 0.90 -16.69 -11.44
CA GLU A 60 -0.20 -16.80 -12.39
C GLU A 60 -1.42 -16.05 -11.83
N TYR A 61 -1.75 -14.92 -12.44
CA TYR A 61 -2.86 -14.03 -12.04
C TYR A 61 -3.89 -13.81 -13.16
N GLY A 62 -3.77 -14.55 -14.27
CA GLY A 62 -4.65 -14.43 -15.45
C GLY A 62 -4.19 -13.43 -16.52
N GLY A 63 -3.02 -12.80 -16.35
CA GLY A 63 -2.39 -11.95 -17.37
C GLY A 63 -1.73 -12.74 -18.51
N ASN A 64 -1.23 -12.03 -19.53
CA ASN A 64 -0.55 -12.66 -20.67
C ASN A 64 0.79 -13.28 -20.27
N ARG A 65 1.44 -12.72 -19.23
CA ARG A 65 2.69 -13.24 -18.68
C ARG A 65 2.55 -13.45 -17.17
N HIS A 66 3.37 -14.34 -16.63
CA HIS A 66 3.45 -14.47 -15.18
C HIS A 66 3.96 -13.16 -14.56
N GLY A 67 3.29 -12.73 -13.50
CA GLY A 67 3.71 -11.58 -12.72
C GLY A 67 4.96 -11.90 -11.91
N PHE A 68 5.72 -10.85 -11.61
CA PHE A 68 6.92 -10.90 -10.78
C PHE A 68 6.59 -10.40 -9.38
N LEU A 69 6.73 -11.26 -8.38
CA LEU A 69 6.50 -10.95 -6.97
C LEU A 69 7.83 -11.11 -6.21
N ALA A 70 8.43 -9.98 -5.82
CA ALA A 70 9.67 -9.99 -5.05
C ALA A 70 9.43 -10.43 -3.60
N PHE A 71 10.42 -11.06 -2.95
CA PHE A 71 10.25 -11.59 -1.61
C PHE A 71 9.89 -10.53 -0.55
N ASN A 72 10.45 -9.32 -0.66
CA ASN A 72 10.14 -8.18 0.22
C ASN A 72 8.73 -7.60 0.03
N GLU A 73 8.03 -8.02 -1.02
CA GLU A 73 6.65 -7.63 -1.31
C GLU A 73 5.65 -8.73 -0.89
N ILE A 74 6.11 -9.73 -0.13
CA ILE A 74 5.30 -10.82 0.41
C ILE A 74 5.07 -10.63 1.91
N HIS A 75 3.80 -10.47 2.30
CA HIS A 75 3.37 -10.37 3.69
C HIS A 75 3.69 -11.67 4.46
N PRO A 76 4.19 -11.59 5.71
CA PRO A 76 4.54 -12.76 6.53
C PRO A 76 3.41 -13.76 6.74
N ASP A 77 2.14 -13.34 6.65
CA ASP A 77 0.99 -14.28 6.71
C ASP A 77 1.04 -15.38 5.64
N TYR A 78 1.69 -15.12 4.51
CA TYR A 78 1.87 -16.11 3.47
C TYR A 78 3.07 -17.03 3.74
N TYR A 79 3.85 -16.83 4.79
CA TYR A 79 5.01 -17.67 5.06
C TYR A 79 4.55 -19.03 5.59
N GLN A 80 5.04 -20.11 4.99
CA GLN A 80 4.82 -21.48 5.46
C GLN A 80 5.80 -21.83 6.57
N ILE A 81 5.65 -21.15 7.70
CA ILE A 81 6.41 -21.36 8.93
C ILE A 81 5.51 -21.96 10.02
N PRO A 82 6.08 -22.63 11.04
CA PRO A 82 5.34 -23.06 12.23
C PRO A 82 4.54 -21.90 12.84
N VAL A 83 3.39 -22.22 13.45
CA VAL A 83 2.50 -21.21 14.03
C VAL A 83 3.21 -20.38 15.10
N ALA A 84 4.07 -21.01 15.92
CA ALA A 84 4.86 -20.32 16.94
C ALA A 84 5.78 -19.24 16.34
N ASP A 85 6.45 -19.54 15.22
CA ASP A 85 7.34 -18.58 14.55
C ASP A 85 6.54 -17.43 13.92
N ARG A 86 5.34 -17.74 13.39
CA ARG A 86 4.42 -16.73 12.86
C ARG A 86 3.90 -15.81 13.96
N GLU A 87 3.47 -16.35 15.09
CA GLU A 87 3.01 -15.57 16.24
C GLU A 87 4.14 -14.74 16.84
N ALA A 88 5.36 -15.27 16.90
CA ALA A 88 6.53 -14.52 17.35
C ALA A 88 6.84 -13.35 16.41
N LEU A 89 6.72 -13.55 15.08
CA LEU A 89 6.80 -12.45 14.13
C LEU A 89 5.67 -11.45 14.37
N MET A 90 4.40 -11.87 14.37
CA MET A 90 3.26 -10.95 14.55
C MET A 90 3.29 -10.18 15.89
N ARG A 91 3.83 -10.78 16.96
CA ARG A 91 4.00 -10.10 18.25
C ARG A 91 5.12 -9.07 18.17
N GLU A 92 6.25 -9.43 17.59
CA GLU A 92 7.33 -8.49 17.27
C GLU A 92 6.85 -7.37 16.35
N GLU A 93 5.93 -7.66 15.43
CA GLU A 93 5.26 -6.67 14.59
C GLU A 93 4.35 -5.72 15.36
N ALA A 94 3.64 -6.20 16.40
CA ALA A 94 2.76 -5.39 17.24
C ALA A 94 3.54 -4.62 18.33
N ASP A 95 4.59 -5.21 18.88
CA ASP A 95 5.48 -4.55 19.85
C ASP A 95 6.21 -3.37 19.20
N ASP A 96 6.61 -3.51 17.92
CA ASP A 96 7.17 -2.40 17.11
C ASP A 96 6.11 -1.29 16.85
N GLU A 97 4.80 -1.60 16.84
CA GLU A 97 3.72 -0.60 16.69
C GLU A 97 3.43 0.16 18.01
N ASP A 98 3.58 -0.49 19.17
CA ASP A 98 3.30 0.11 20.49
C ASP A 98 4.42 1.04 21.01
N ASP A 99 5.66 0.94 20.48
CA ASP A 99 6.78 1.83 20.84
C ASP A 99 6.69 3.21 20.12
N HIS A 100 5.60 3.45 19.38
CA HIS A 100 5.23 4.78 18.94
C HIS A 100 4.71 5.60 20.13
N PRO A 101 5.33 6.75 20.46
CA PRO A 101 4.72 7.65 21.41
C PRO A 101 3.42 8.18 20.78
N GLU A 102 2.28 7.67 21.25
CA GLU A 102 1.03 8.44 21.26
C GLU A 102 1.39 9.89 21.66
N PRO A 103 0.98 10.92 20.91
CA PRO A 103 1.23 12.29 21.32
C PRO A 103 0.46 12.47 22.62
N ARG A 104 1.17 12.37 23.74
CA ARG A 104 0.61 12.57 25.07
C ARG A 104 -0.01 13.96 25.06
N GLY A 105 -1.33 14.02 24.90
CA GLY A 105 -2.11 15.18 25.23
C GLY A 105 -1.77 15.51 26.66
N ARG A 106 -0.90 16.51 26.85
CA ARG A 106 -0.46 17.00 28.16
C ARG A 106 -1.71 17.48 28.90
N SER A 107 -2.35 16.59 29.64
CA SER A 107 -3.25 16.98 30.71
C SER A 107 -2.39 17.61 31.80
N ASN A 108 -2.36 18.94 31.78
CA ASN A 108 -1.74 19.83 32.77
C ASN A 108 -1.90 19.30 34.21
N PRO A 109 -0.83 19.41 35.01
CA PRO A 109 -0.93 20.34 36.11
C PRO A 109 0.31 21.25 36.18
N SER A 110 0.07 22.54 35.97
CA SER A 110 0.76 23.67 36.60
C SER A 110 2.27 23.54 36.87
N SER A 111 3.10 24.10 35.99
CA SER A 111 4.29 24.84 36.40
C SER A 111 4.74 25.75 35.25
N GLU A 112 4.98 27.00 35.62
CA GLU A 112 5.37 28.12 34.77
C GLU A 112 6.74 27.92 34.11
N ASN A 113 6.88 28.48 32.90
CA ASN A 113 8.11 28.76 32.16
C ASN A 113 8.94 27.56 31.69
N ASP A 114 8.86 27.27 30.40
CA ASP A 114 10.01 27.39 29.50
C ASP A 114 9.50 27.36 28.05
N ASP A 115 9.92 28.35 27.26
CA ASP A 115 9.76 28.41 25.81
C ASP A 115 10.67 27.35 25.19
N ASP A 116 10.19 26.11 25.08
CA ASP A 116 10.83 25.08 24.27
C ASP A 116 10.07 24.93 22.95
N ASP A 117 10.74 25.35 21.88
CA ASP A 117 10.46 25.01 20.49
C ASP A 117 10.45 23.48 20.31
N ASP A 118 9.32 22.84 20.63
CA ASP A 118 9.01 21.45 20.26
C ASP A 118 8.49 21.44 18.80
N ASP A 119 9.25 22.02 17.87
CA ASP A 119 9.06 21.86 16.42
C ASP A 119 9.88 20.64 15.96
N ALA A 120 9.54 19.47 16.50
CA ALA A 120 9.87 18.22 15.83
C ALA A 120 9.14 18.25 14.49
N SER A 121 9.90 18.47 13.41
CA SER A 121 9.27 18.72 12.11
C SER A 121 8.50 17.47 11.70
N ASP A 122 7.21 17.61 11.38
CA ASP A 122 6.35 16.46 11.04
C ASP A 122 6.86 15.64 9.82
N ALA A 123 7.81 16.19 9.07
CA ALA A 123 8.53 15.45 8.03
C ALA A 123 9.40 14.33 8.62
N ASP A 124 9.97 14.55 9.80
CA ASP A 124 10.78 13.58 10.53
C ASP A 124 9.93 12.37 10.96
N GLU A 125 8.68 12.56 11.39
CA GLU A 125 7.79 11.44 11.76
C GLU A 125 7.46 10.53 10.57
N ASP A 126 7.02 11.11 9.43
CA ASP A 126 6.69 10.32 8.23
C ASP A 126 7.92 9.57 7.69
N ASP A 127 9.11 10.17 7.78
CA ASP A 127 10.37 9.57 7.32
C ASP A 127 10.89 8.50 8.29
N VAL A 128 10.72 8.66 9.61
CA VAL A 128 11.00 7.62 10.62
C VAL A 128 10.11 6.39 10.38
N MET A 129 8.83 6.58 10.10
CA MET A 129 7.90 5.49 9.78
C MET A 129 8.29 4.73 8.51
N ASP A 130 8.68 5.44 7.44
CA ASP A 130 9.13 4.80 6.20
C ASP A 130 10.45 4.02 6.43
N GLU A 131 11.36 4.54 7.25
CA GLU A 131 12.61 3.87 7.60
C GLU A 131 12.39 2.61 8.43
N GLU A 132 11.43 2.63 9.36
CA GLU A 132 11.01 1.50 10.18
C GLU A 132 10.45 0.35 9.34
N VAL A 133 9.48 0.63 8.46
CA VAL A 133 8.93 -0.37 7.54
C VAL A 133 10.03 -0.97 6.67
N ALA A 134 10.97 -0.14 6.21
CA ALA A 134 12.12 -0.62 5.43
C ALA A 134 13.07 -1.50 6.27
N ARG A 135 13.33 -1.14 7.52
CA ARG A 135 14.13 -1.92 8.48
C ARG A 135 13.51 -3.29 8.75
N ARG A 136 12.19 -3.35 8.95
CA ARG A 136 11.43 -4.58 9.14
C ARG A 136 11.54 -5.53 7.95
N ARG A 137 11.30 -5.01 6.74
CA ARG A 137 11.45 -5.78 5.49
C ARG A 137 12.88 -6.33 5.34
N ARG A 138 13.91 -5.53 5.67
CA ARG A 138 15.31 -5.98 5.66
C ARG A 138 15.58 -7.10 6.67
N ARG A 139 14.97 -7.05 7.87
CA ARG A 139 15.13 -8.06 8.91
C ARG A 139 14.56 -9.41 8.49
N LEU A 140 13.36 -9.42 7.92
CA LEU A 140 12.73 -10.64 7.37
C LEU A 140 13.57 -11.27 6.26
N MET A 141 14.13 -10.46 5.35
CA MET A 141 15.02 -10.93 4.28
C MET A 141 16.36 -11.51 4.76
N ARG A 142 16.80 -11.15 5.98
CA ARG A 142 17.98 -11.74 6.61
C ARG A 142 17.65 -13.05 7.32
N ARG A 143 16.45 -13.15 7.92
CA ARG A 143 16.01 -14.31 8.70
C ARG A 143 15.60 -15.49 7.81
N TYR A 144 15.00 -15.21 6.66
CA TYR A 144 14.47 -16.23 5.75
C TYR A 144 14.93 -16.03 4.30
N LYS A 145 14.91 -17.12 3.54
CA LYS A 145 14.96 -17.10 2.07
C LYS A 145 13.61 -17.49 1.50
N ILE A 146 13.28 -16.95 0.32
CA ILE A 146 11.97 -17.18 -0.30
C ILE A 146 11.64 -18.67 -0.48
N GLN A 147 12.63 -19.50 -0.83
CA GLN A 147 12.43 -20.94 -1.04
C GLN A 147 12.14 -21.73 0.24
N GLU A 148 12.41 -21.16 1.42
CA GLU A 148 12.14 -21.78 2.71
C GLU A 148 10.68 -21.58 3.10
N VAL A 149 10.12 -20.41 2.76
CA VAL A 149 8.82 -19.97 3.28
C VAL A 149 7.70 -19.93 2.23
N ILE A 150 8.01 -19.86 0.93
CA ILE A 150 7.02 -19.85 -0.15
C ILE A 150 7.13 -21.12 -0.99
N ARG A 151 5.98 -21.71 -1.35
CA ARG A 151 5.93 -22.94 -2.16
C ARG A 151 5.16 -22.75 -3.47
N ARG A 152 5.49 -23.61 -4.44
CA ARG A 152 4.73 -23.73 -5.69
C ARG A 152 3.27 -24.10 -5.41
N ARG A 153 2.35 -23.57 -6.22
CA ARG A 153 0.88 -23.72 -6.12
C ARG A 153 0.22 -23.02 -4.93
N GLN A 154 0.99 -22.29 -4.11
CA GLN A 154 0.40 -21.46 -3.06
C GLN A 154 -0.46 -20.35 -3.66
N ILE A 155 -1.58 -20.06 -3.01
CA ILE A 155 -2.53 -19.03 -3.43
C ILE A 155 -2.30 -17.77 -2.59
N MET A 156 -2.31 -16.61 -3.24
CA MET A 156 -2.05 -15.32 -2.60
C MET A 156 -2.93 -14.25 -3.24
N LEU A 157 -3.39 -13.28 -2.44
CA LEU A 157 -3.91 -12.02 -2.99
C LEU A 157 -2.74 -11.15 -3.43
N VAL A 158 -2.79 -10.68 -4.67
CA VAL A 158 -1.75 -9.84 -5.26
C VAL A 158 -2.37 -8.62 -5.92
N GLN A 159 -1.72 -7.46 -5.76
CA GLN A 159 -2.06 -6.22 -6.44
C GLN A 159 -1.02 -5.90 -7.51
N VAL A 160 -1.47 -5.44 -8.67
CA VAL A 160 -0.58 -4.98 -9.75
C VAL A 160 -0.04 -3.59 -9.44
N VAL A 161 1.27 -3.50 -9.24
CA VAL A 161 1.99 -2.23 -8.97
C VAL A 161 2.47 -1.57 -10.26
N LYS A 162 3.03 -2.39 -11.16
CA LYS A 162 3.50 -1.97 -12.49
C LYS A 162 2.93 -2.92 -13.53
N GLU A 163 2.44 -2.37 -14.62
CA GLU A 163 1.86 -3.14 -15.72
C GLU A 163 2.92 -3.93 -16.49
N GLU A 164 2.47 -4.92 -17.25
CA GLU A 164 3.31 -5.67 -18.17
C GLU A 164 3.94 -4.70 -19.20
N ARG A 165 5.26 -4.83 -19.41
CA ARG A 165 6.00 -3.99 -20.36
C ARG A 165 6.84 -4.84 -21.29
N GLY A 166 6.44 -4.90 -22.55
CA GLY A 166 7.13 -5.67 -23.58
C GLY A 166 7.22 -7.14 -23.18
N ASN A 167 8.45 -7.61 -22.90
CA ASN A 167 8.70 -8.99 -22.47
C ASN A 167 8.64 -9.23 -20.96
N LYS A 168 8.49 -8.18 -20.15
CA LYS A 168 8.45 -8.27 -18.69
C LYS A 168 6.99 -8.39 -18.22
N GLY A 169 6.72 -9.37 -17.36
CA GLY A 169 5.44 -9.49 -16.67
C GLY A 169 5.20 -8.33 -15.69
N ALA A 170 3.99 -8.24 -15.17
CA ALA A 170 3.58 -7.20 -14.23
C ALA A 170 4.36 -7.34 -12.92
N ALA A 171 4.70 -6.21 -12.28
CA ALA A 171 5.23 -6.23 -10.92
C ALA A 171 4.06 -6.29 -9.93
N LEU A 172 4.13 -7.24 -9.01
CA LEU A 172 3.08 -7.54 -8.04
C LEU A 172 3.55 -7.25 -6.62
N THR A 173 2.60 -6.96 -5.75
CA THR A 173 2.79 -6.93 -4.30
C THR A 173 1.65 -7.66 -3.60
N THR A 174 1.92 -8.20 -2.43
CA THR A 174 0.85 -8.64 -1.53
C THR A 174 0.40 -7.53 -0.60
N TYR A 175 1.19 -6.47 -0.40
CA TYR A 175 0.82 -5.29 0.39
C TYR A 175 -0.23 -4.47 -0.36
N LEU A 176 -1.49 -4.64 0.01
CA LEU A 176 -2.63 -4.07 -0.70
C LEU A 176 -2.77 -2.59 -0.36
N SER A 177 -3.16 -1.82 -1.36
CA SER A 177 -3.49 -0.41 -1.25
C SER A 177 -4.86 -0.13 -1.85
N LEU A 178 -5.77 0.42 -1.04
CA LEU A 178 -7.14 0.75 -1.42
C LEU A 178 -7.28 2.27 -1.36
N ALA A 179 -7.05 2.93 -2.49
CA ALA A 179 -7.15 4.38 -2.60
C ALA A 179 -8.62 4.81 -2.68
N GLY A 180 -9.06 5.63 -1.72
CA GLY A 180 -10.32 6.35 -1.76
C GLY A 180 -10.13 7.80 -2.19
N ARG A 181 -11.16 8.62 -1.99
CA ARG A 181 -11.13 10.05 -2.35
C ARG A 181 -10.18 10.88 -1.48
N TYR A 182 -10.13 10.59 -0.19
CA TYR A 182 -9.43 11.43 0.80
C TYR A 182 -8.26 10.71 1.49
N GLY A 183 -8.14 9.40 1.32
CA GLY A 183 -7.13 8.60 2.00
C GLY A 183 -6.90 7.27 1.29
N VAL A 184 -5.87 6.56 1.74
CA VAL A 184 -5.50 5.24 1.23
C VAL A 184 -5.47 4.27 2.40
N LEU A 185 -6.28 3.21 2.32
CA LEU A 185 -6.26 2.13 3.30
C LEU A 185 -5.22 1.08 2.88
N MET A 186 -4.33 0.73 3.80
CA MET A 186 -3.30 -0.30 3.63
C MET A 186 -3.58 -1.45 4.62
N PRO A 187 -4.53 -2.35 4.35
CA PRO A 187 -5.09 -3.26 5.36
C PRO A 187 -4.11 -4.31 5.89
N ASN A 188 -2.96 -4.49 5.23
CA ASN A 188 -1.92 -5.45 5.60
C ASN A 188 -0.53 -4.81 5.62
N THR A 189 -0.48 -3.50 5.81
CA THR A 189 0.75 -2.84 6.23
C THR A 189 0.53 -2.37 7.66
N ALA A 190 1.39 -2.83 8.55
CA ALA A 190 1.55 -2.35 9.91
C ALA A 190 2.12 -0.91 9.91
N ARG A 191 1.38 0.03 9.32
CA ARG A 191 1.70 1.45 9.28
C ARG A 191 0.52 2.17 9.90
N GLY A 192 0.75 2.93 10.97
CA GLY A 192 -0.25 3.72 11.69
C GLY A 192 -0.89 4.87 10.90
N GLY A 193 -0.90 4.80 9.57
CA GLY A 193 -1.33 5.90 8.69
C GLY A 193 -0.21 6.94 8.49
N GLY A 194 -0.59 8.06 7.91
CA GLY A 194 0.31 9.19 7.63
C GLY A 194 -0.41 10.27 6.83
N ILE A 195 0.05 11.51 6.95
CA ILE A 195 -0.52 12.64 6.21
C ILE A 195 0.31 12.86 4.95
N SER A 196 -0.37 13.14 3.83
CA SER A 196 0.32 13.39 2.56
C SER A 196 1.40 14.47 2.72
N ARG A 197 2.64 14.15 2.28
CA ARG A 197 3.76 15.11 2.22
C ARG A 197 3.46 16.39 1.41
N LYS A 198 2.40 16.37 0.58
CA LYS A 198 1.95 17.56 -0.17
C LYS A 198 1.18 18.56 0.70
N ILE A 199 0.72 18.16 1.88
CA ILE A 199 0.08 19.06 2.85
C ILE A 199 1.21 19.64 3.70
N THR A 200 1.66 20.83 3.29
CA THR A 200 2.77 21.56 3.90
C THR A 200 2.31 22.54 4.98
N THR A 201 1.03 22.93 4.98
CA THR A 201 0.47 23.85 5.98
C THR A 201 0.37 23.17 7.34
N VAL A 202 1.11 23.67 8.32
CA VAL A 202 1.17 23.11 9.69
C VAL A 202 -0.20 23.06 10.36
N THR A 203 -1.05 24.08 10.18
CA THR A 203 -2.40 24.10 10.76
C THR A 203 -3.30 23.00 10.20
N ASP A 204 -3.22 22.74 8.89
CA ASP A 204 -4.01 21.69 8.25
C ASP A 204 -3.50 20.30 8.65
N ARG A 205 -2.17 20.14 8.78
CA ARG A 205 -1.55 18.90 9.24
C ARG A 205 -1.95 18.57 10.68
N LYS A 206 -1.87 19.54 11.60
CA LYS A 206 -2.35 19.37 12.99
C LYS A 206 -3.83 19.03 13.11
N ARG A 207 -4.66 19.48 12.16
CA ARG A 207 -6.10 19.17 12.13
C ARG A 207 -6.42 17.79 11.55
N LEU A 208 -5.52 17.25 10.73
CA LEU A 208 -5.69 15.96 10.05
C LEU A 208 -5.05 14.78 10.80
N LYS A 209 -4.16 15.06 11.75
CA LYS A 209 -3.74 14.11 12.79
C LYS A 209 -4.91 13.84 13.73
#